data_AF-A0A432FU56-F1
#
_entry.id   AF-A0A432FU56-F1
#
_cell.length_a   1.000
_cell.length_b   1.000
_cell.length_c   1.000
_cell.angle_alpha   90.00
_cell.angle_beta   90.00
_cell.angle_gamma   90.00
#
_symmetry.space_group_name_H-M   'P 1'
#
loop_
_entity.id
_entity.type
_entity.pdbx_description
1 polymer ?
#
loop_
_entity_poly.entity_id
_entity_poly.type
_entity_poly.pdbx_seq_one_letter_code
_entity_poly.pdbx_strand_id
1 'polypeptide(L)'
;DDFTIWDRVWNNIWIVDDLIYEDSNPMTGEVVYGTPNRLGLFSGANIILANTVANGARNSNNGIDIIVNAAMLASEGSVVAQYWQNTISNAAYNGPNPANPATSLGDGRGPRRNPDSFMPSYTGNSDIRGYFRFWGSMAQKKRGYMKRNAPGPYNISPGIGYDKDYHYDYNFTDFSIPPYFPPASRADGSMVLVIKAYGEIPTNTKEGTTQ
;
A
#
# COMPACT_ATOMS: atom_id res chain seq x y z
N ASP A 1 6.05 12.79 -32.02
CA ASP A 1 5.73 11.73 -31.07
C ASP A 1 4.90 10.69 -31.79
N ASP A 2 5.25 9.41 -31.65
CA ASP A 2 4.52 8.32 -32.31
C ASP A 2 3.43 7.82 -31.36
N PHE A 3 2.17 8.16 -31.65
CA PHE A 3 1.01 7.76 -30.85
C PHE A 3 0.71 6.25 -30.87
N THR A 4 1.50 5.44 -31.59
CA THR A 4 1.42 3.98 -31.57
C THR A 4 2.35 3.32 -30.56
N ILE A 5 3.35 4.05 -30.04
CA ILE A 5 4.27 3.59 -29.00
C ILE A 5 3.85 4.19 -27.66
N TRP A 6 3.32 3.34 -26.79
CA TRP A 6 2.97 3.72 -25.42
C TRP A 6 4.22 3.66 -24.54
N ASP A 7 4.83 4.80 -24.24
CA ASP A 7 5.86 4.84 -23.18
C ASP A 7 5.17 4.66 -21.82
N ARG A 8 5.54 3.60 -21.12
CA ARG A 8 4.99 3.24 -19.81
C ARG A 8 6.09 3.40 -18.78
N VAL A 9 5.88 4.32 -17.84
CA VAL A 9 6.72 4.38 -16.65
C VAL A 9 6.49 3.10 -15.84
N TRP A 10 7.56 2.39 -15.47
CA TRP A 10 7.53 1.19 -14.62
C TRP A 10 8.34 1.40 -13.34
N ASN A 11 7.99 2.41 -12.55
CA ASN A 11 8.65 2.75 -11.30
C ASN A 11 7.84 2.30 -10.08
N ASN A 12 8.52 1.96 -8.99
CA ASN A 12 7.91 1.95 -7.67
C ASN A 12 8.24 3.26 -6.95
N ILE A 13 7.32 3.77 -6.13
CA ILE A 13 7.59 4.82 -5.15
C ILE A 13 7.70 4.15 -3.79
N TRP A 14 8.73 4.48 -3.02
CA TRP A 14 8.90 3.99 -1.65
C TRP A 14 8.68 5.13 -0.68
N ILE A 15 7.65 5.01 0.17
CA ILE A 15 7.38 5.95 1.25
C ILE A 15 8.14 5.42 2.47
N VAL A 16 9.22 6.12 2.83
CA VAL A 16 10.18 5.70 3.87
C VAL A 16 10.00 6.43 5.19
N ASP A 17 9.19 7.48 5.18
CA ASP A 17 8.82 8.33 6.31
C ASP A 17 7.49 9.03 5.97
N ASP A 18 6.96 9.79 6.92
CA ASP A 18 5.74 10.57 6.78
C ASP A 18 5.82 11.59 5.63
N LEU A 19 4.68 11.81 4.98
CA LEU A 19 4.48 12.81 3.93
C LEU A 19 3.31 13.71 4.32
N ILE A 20 3.59 14.77 5.07
CA ILE A 20 2.57 15.64 5.67
C ILE A 20 2.66 17.02 5.02
N TYR A 21 1.51 17.63 4.69
CA TYR A 21 1.52 19.04 4.26
C TYR A 21 1.95 19.94 5.41
N GLU A 22 2.62 21.04 5.08
CA GLU A 22 3.21 21.93 6.07
C GLU A 22 2.21 22.47 7.11
N ASP A 23 0.95 22.64 6.69
CA ASP A 23 -0.15 23.16 7.50
C ASP A 23 -1.09 22.09 8.08
N SER A 24 -0.91 20.82 7.71
CA SER A 24 -1.69 19.70 8.25
C SER A 24 -1.34 19.43 9.71
N ASN A 25 -2.25 18.76 10.42
CA ASN A 25 -1.97 18.28 11.77
C ASN A 25 -0.82 17.25 11.75
N PRO A 26 0.32 17.51 12.42
CA PRO A 26 1.50 16.65 12.33
C PRO A 26 1.33 15.28 13.01
N MET A 27 0.33 15.10 13.88
CA MET A 27 0.08 13.83 14.57
C MET A 27 -0.97 12.96 13.86
N THR A 28 -1.95 13.57 13.19
CA THR A 28 -3.08 12.85 12.58
C THR A 28 -3.06 12.87 11.06
N GLY A 29 -2.30 13.80 10.46
CA GLY A 29 -2.30 14.09 9.03
C GLY A 29 -3.55 14.83 8.56
N GLU A 30 -4.43 15.28 9.45
CA GLU A 30 -5.65 15.99 9.07
C GLU A 30 -5.31 17.24 8.25
N VAL A 31 -5.84 17.27 7.02
CA VAL A 31 -5.57 18.32 6.04
C VAL A 31 -6.45 19.54 6.29
N VAL A 32 -5.87 20.73 6.14
CA VAL A 32 -6.62 21.99 6.26
C VAL A 32 -7.49 22.20 5.03
N TYR A 33 -8.78 22.43 5.22
CA TYR A 33 -9.69 22.75 4.13
C TYR A 33 -9.35 24.12 3.51
N GLY A 34 -9.26 24.18 2.18
CA GLY A 34 -8.81 25.35 1.43
C GLY A 34 -7.30 25.43 1.24
N THR A 35 -6.50 24.49 1.77
CA THR A 35 -5.04 24.54 1.61
C THR A 35 -4.63 24.46 0.13
N PRO A 36 -3.62 25.23 -0.29
CA PRO A 36 -3.01 25.07 -1.60
C PRO A 36 -2.02 23.90 -1.66
N ASN A 37 -1.65 23.32 -0.52
CA ASN A 37 -0.70 22.20 -0.46
C ASN A 37 -1.34 20.94 -1.05
N ARG A 38 -0.83 20.49 -2.21
CA ARG A 38 -1.40 19.37 -2.97
C ARG A 38 -0.28 18.57 -3.62
N LEU A 39 0.01 17.40 -3.06
CA LEU A 39 1.00 16.46 -3.58
C LEU A 39 0.34 15.36 -4.39
N GLY A 40 0.86 15.11 -5.58
CA GLY A 40 0.48 13.97 -6.43
C GLY A 40 1.62 12.96 -6.54
N LEU A 41 1.35 11.70 -6.20
CA LEU A 41 2.25 10.57 -6.35
C LEU A 41 1.78 9.65 -7.48
N PHE A 42 2.54 9.59 -8.57
CA PHE A 42 2.26 8.73 -9.71
C PHE A 42 3.30 7.63 -9.84
N SER A 43 2.84 6.38 -9.76
CA SER A 43 3.66 5.18 -9.94
C SER A 43 3.08 4.33 -11.06
N GLY A 44 3.97 3.94 -11.97
CA GLY A 44 3.72 2.92 -12.96
C GLY A 44 3.41 1.55 -12.36
N ALA A 45 4.18 1.16 -11.36
CA ALA A 45 4.01 -0.09 -10.64
C ALA A 45 3.35 0.14 -9.28
N ASN A 46 4.11 0.08 -8.18
CA ASN A 46 3.56 0.15 -6.83
C ASN A 46 4.01 1.39 -6.08
N ILE A 47 3.13 1.89 -5.21
CA ILE A 47 3.54 2.77 -4.12
C ILE A 47 3.64 1.91 -2.86
N ILE A 48 4.83 1.86 -2.28
CA ILE A 48 5.19 0.90 -1.24
C ILE A 48 5.44 1.65 0.06
N LEU A 49 4.68 1.31 1.10
CA LEU A 49 4.96 1.75 2.47
C LEU A 49 6.12 0.91 3.01
N ALA A 50 7.30 1.52 3.08
CA ALA A 50 8.52 0.82 3.43
C ALA A 50 8.54 0.44 4.91
N ASN A 51 9.22 -0.66 5.24
CA ASN A 51 9.52 -1.04 6.62
C ASN A 51 10.81 -0.34 7.09
N THR A 52 10.66 0.86 7.61
CA THR A 52 11.74 1.73 8.10
C THR A 52 11.57 2.03 9.59
N VAL A 53 12.63 2.55 10.21
CA VAL A 53 12.61 2.95 11.63
C VAL A 53 11.46 3.91 11.90
N ALA A 54 11.32 4.96 11.09
CA ALA A 54 10.23 5.93 11.19
C ALA A 54 8.85 5.29 11.05
N ASN A 55 8.68 4.40 10.06
CA ASN A 55 7.39 3.75 9.78
C ASN A 55 7.10 2.53 10.68
N GLY A 56 7.45 2.59 11.96
CA GLY A 56 7.09 1.55 12.92
C GLY A 56 7.74 0.18 12.72
N ALA A 57 8.94 0.12 12.13
CA ALA A 57 9.68 -1.13 12.01
C ALA A 57 9.86 -1.83 13.36
N ARG A 58 10.03 -3.15 13.27
CA ARG A 58 10.22 -4.03 14.42
C ARG A 58 9.03 -4.01 15.37
N ASN A 59 7.82 -4.24 14.84
CA ASN A 59 6.59 -4.27 15.63
C ASN A 59 6.41 -2.98 16.48
N SER A 60 6.58 -1.82 15.85
CA SER A 60 6.47 -0.48 16.47
C SER A 60 7.47 -0.18 17.60
N ASN A 61 8.62 -0.87 17.67
CA ASN A 61 9.64 -0.55 18.68
C ASN A 61 10.45 0.73 18.36
N ASN A 62 10.49 1.15 17.10
CA ASN A 62 11.39 2.18 16.60
C ASN A 62 10.67 3.45 16.08
N GLY A 63 9.34 3.46 16.17
CA GLY A 63 8.43 4.43 15.58
C GLY A 63 7.02 3.84 15.58
N ILE A 64 6.04 4.58 15.09
CA ILE A 64 4.67 4.07 14.92
C ILE A 64 3.99 4.86 13.82
N ASP A 65 3.05 4.19 13.15
CA ASP A 65 2.22 4.75 12.11
C ASP A 65 3.03 5.17 10.87
N ILE A 66 2.29 5.55 9.83
CA ILE A 66 2.80 6.29 8.69
C ILE A 66 1.68 7.21 8.20
N ILE A 67 1.98 8.50 8.10
CA ILE A 67 1.03 9.56 7.78
C ILE A 67 1.32 10.09 6.38
N VAL A 68 0.30 10.10 5.52
CA VAL A 68 0.44 10.55 4.13
C VAL A 68 -0.71 11.47 3.72
N ASN A 69 -0.34 12.66 3.23
CA ASN A 69 -1.18 13.64 2.56
C ASN A 69 -0.85 13.67 1.07
N ALA A 70 -1.62 12.98 0.25
CA ALA A 70 -1.37 12.93 -1.20
C ALA A 70 -2.56 12.40 -2.00
N ALA A 71 -2.65 12.81 -3.28
CA ALA A 71 -3.30 11.96 -4.28
C ALA A 71 -2.29 10.90 -4.74
N MET A 72 -2.69 9.63 -4.71
CA MET A 72 -1.84 8.48 -5.02
C MET A 72 -2.44 7.69 -6.18
N LEU A 73 -1.64 7.46 -7.23
CA LEU A 73 -2.02 6.64 -8.38
C LEU A 73 -0.97 5.57 -8.65
N ALA A 74 -1.37 4.30 -8.50
CA ALA A 74 -0.63 3.13 -8.93
C ALA A 74 -1.28 2.55 -10.20
N SER A 75 -0.76 2.92 -11.38
CA SER A 75 -1.46 2.70 -12.65
C SER A 75 -1.53 1.22 -13.07
N GLU A 76 -0.50 0.42 -12.78
CA GLU A 76 -0.49 -1.03 -13.07
C GLU A 76 -0.32 -1.91 -11.83
N GLY A 77 0.10 -1.34 -10.70
CA GLY A 77 0.29 -2.05 -9.44
C GLY A 77 -0.68 -1.62 -8.35
N SER A 78 -0.14 -1.48 -7.15
CA SER A 78 -0.91 -1.31 -5.92
C SER A 78 -0.25 -0.33 -4.95
N VAL A 79 -1.05 0.22 -4.04
CA VAL A 79 -0.51 0.83 -2.82
C VAL A 79 -0.45 -0.26 -1.75
N VAL A 80 0.75 -0.62 -1.27
CA VAL A 80 0.96 -1.83 -0.47
C VAL A 80 2.03 -1.65 0.61
N ALA A 81 1.89 -2.34 1.73
CA ALA A 81 2.93 -2.39 2.76
C ALA A 81 4.07 -3.37 2.40
N GLN A 82 5.30 -3.05 2.80
CA GLN A 82 6.45 -3.95 2.64
C GLN A 82 6.45 -5.07 3.70
N TYR A 83 6.26 -6.34 3.31
CA TYR A 83 6.17 -7.45 4.27
C TYR A 83 7.45 -8.26 4.47
N TRP A 84 8.30 -8.35 3.45
CA TRP A 84 9.36 -9.36 3.36
C TRP A 84 10.59 -9.10 4.25
N GLN A 85 10.71 -7.89 4.82
CA GLN A 85 11.75 -7.55 5.80
C GLN A 85 11.17 -7.46 7.22
N ASN A 86 10.31 -8.39 7.60
CA ASN A 86 9.66 -8.42 8.91
C ASN A 86 10.56 -9.00 10.02
N THR A 87 10.19 -8.81 11.28
CA THR A 87 10.94 -9.25 12.47
C THR A 87 10.30 -10.40 13.24
N ILE A 88 9.36 -11.14 12.65
CA ILE A 88 8.72 -12.27 13.33
C ILE A 88 9.72 -13.38 13.60
N SER A 89 9.57 -14.13 14.70
CA SER A 89 10.47 -15.22 15.10
C SER A 89 10.36 -16.46 14.21
N ASN A 90 9.21 -16.71 13.60
CA ASN A 90 8.97 -17.87 12.74
C ASN A 90 9.76 -17.77 11.42
N ALA A 91 10.75 -18.64 11.25
CA ALA A 91 11.62 -18.71 10.07
C ALA A 91 10.87 -18.96 8.76
N ALA A 92 9.68 -19.60 8.79
CA ALA A 92 8.85 -19.79 7.60
C ALA A 92 8.29 -18.47 7.03
N TYR A 93 8.27 -17.41 7.83
CA TYR A 93 7.69 -16.11 7.49
C TYR A 93 8.71 -14.99 7.37
N ASN A 94 9.81 -15.06 8.14
CA ASN A 94 10.84 -14.02 8.13
C ASN A 94 11.97 -14.28 7.13
N GLY A 95 12.17 -15.54 6.69
CA GLY A 95 13.35 -15.97 5.94
C GLY A 95 13.03 -16.45 4.53
N PRO A 96 14.07 -16.58 3.68
CA PRO A 96 13.93 -17.21 2.38
C PRO A 96 13.62 -18.69 2.55
N ASN A 97 12.79 -19.25 1.67
CA ASN A 97 12.54 -20.69 1.61
C ASN A 97 13.61 -21.35 0.71
N PRO A 98 14.60 -22.07 1.26
CA PRO A 98 15.67 -22.65 0.45
C PRO A 98 15.19 -23.79 -0.45
N ALA A 99 14.15 -24.52 -0.05
CA ALA A 99 13.61 -25.63 -0.83
C ALA A 99 12.74 -25.14 -2.01
N ASN A 100 12.11 -23.98 -1.88
CA ASN A 100 11.34 -23.34 -2.95
C ASN A 100 11.43 -21.80 -2.85
N PRO A 101 12.47 -21.19 -3.43
CA PRO A 101 12.70 -19.75 -3.32
C PRO A 101 11.53 -18.88 -3.79
N ALA A 102 10.73 -19.36 -4.74
CA ALA A 102 9.59 -18.62 -5.29
C ALA A 102 8.43 -18.45 -4.30
N THR A 103 8.39 -19.24 -3.22
CA THR A 103 7.38 -19.12 -2.15
C THR A 103 7.91 -18.41 -0.91
N SER A 104 9.11 -17.82 -0.99
CA SER A 104 9.69 -17.05 0.11
C SER A 104 8.78 -15.88 0.49
N LEU A 105 8.45 -15.82 1.77
CA LEU A 105 7.65 -14.73 2.33
C LEU A 105 8.54 -13.60 2.85
N GLY A 106 9.73 -13.94 3.35
CA GLY A 106 10.74 -12.98 3.79
C GLY A 106 12.11 -13.18 3.17
N ASP A 107 13.00 -12.23 3.43
CA ASP A 107 14.40 -12.25 2.96
C ASP A 107 15.43 -12.52 4.08
N GLY A 108 14.97 -12.67 5.33
CA GLY A 108 15.81 -12.90 6.51
C GLY A 108 16.55 -11.66 7.01
N ARG A 109 16.37 -10.48 6.40
CA ARG A 109 17.11 -9.27 6.74
C ARG A 109 16.43 -8.43 7.82
N GLY A 110 15.10 -8.52 7.96
CA GLY A 110 14.34 -7.74 8.95
C GLY A 110 14.92 -7.80 10.38
N PRO A 111 15.16 -8.99 10.98
CA PRO A 111 15.71 -9.12 12.33
C PRO A 111 17.12 -8.54 12.51
N ARG A 112 17.83 -8.34 11.40
CA ARG A 112 19.20 -7.81 11.32
C ARG A 112 19.25 -6.33 10.88
N ARG A 113 18.10 -5.72 10.58
CA ARG A 113 17.99 -4.36 10.04
C ARG A 113 17.89 -3.33 11.17
N ASN A 114 18.97 -3.21 11.94
CA ASN A 114 19.34 -2.06 12.77
C ASN A 114 20.86 -2.18 12.98
N PRO A 115 21.69 -1.14 12.75
CA PRO A 115 23.00 -1.31 12.11
C PRO A 115 24.07 -2.08 12.91
N ASP A 116 23.82 -2.48 14.16
CA ASP A 116 24.92 -2.87 15.06
C ASP A 116 24.76 -4.25 15.70
N SER A 117 23.68 -4.99 15.41
CA SER A 117 23.43 -6.28 16.07
C SER A 117 24.04 -7.44 15.28
N PHE A 118 25.16 -7.96 15.76
CA PHE A 118 25.77 -9.22 15.26
C PHE A 118 24.79 -10.41 15.31
N MET A 119 23.81 -10.36 16.23
CA MET A 119 22.77 -11.38 16.37
C MET A 119 21.41 -10.91 15.80
N PRO A 120 20.63 -11.78 15.15
CA PRO A 120 19.28 -11.43 14.76
C PRO A 120 18.41 -11.19 16.00
N SER A 121 17.62 -10.12 15.99
CA SER A 121 16.66 -9.82 17.06
C SER A 121 15.24 -9.81 16.51
N TYR A 122 14.37 -10.60 17.11
CA TYR A 122 12.99 -10.85 16.67
C TYR A 122 11.98 -10.20 17.62
N THR A 123 10.78 -9.92 17.11
CA THR A 123 9.69 -9.24 17.86
C THR A 123 8.56 -10.18 18.28
N GLY A 124 8.79 -11.49 18.19
CA GLY A 124 7.80 -12.51 18.53
C GLY A 124 6.91 -12.88 17.33
N ASN A 125 5.61 -13.04 17.57
CA ASN A 125 4.66 -13.60 16.60
C ASN A 125 3.93 -12.54 15.74
N SER A 126 4.34 -11.27 15.80
CA SER A 126 3.79 -10.20 14.97
C SER A 126 4.84 -9.14 14.60
N ASP A 127 4.48 -8.36 13.58
CA ASP A 127 5.20 -7.17 13.15
C ASP A 127 4.19 -6.10 12.71
N ILE A 128 3.39 -5.63 13.68
CA ILE A 128 2.42 -4.54 13.51
C ILE A 128 3.11 -3.20 13.71
N ARG A 129 2.85 -2.29 12.78
CA ARG A 129 3.61 -1.03 12.62
C ARG A 129 2.75 0.20 12.89
N GLY A 130 1.56 0.01 13.45
CA GLY A 130 0.56 1.04 13.68
C GLY A 130 -0.44 1.16 12.53
N TYR A 131 -0.83 2.38 12.23
CA TYR A 131 -1.81 2.76 11.21
C TYR A 131 -1.13 3.38 10.00
N PHE A 132 -1.66 3.07 8.82
CA PHE A 132 -1.48 3.92 7.66
C PHE A 132 -2.58 4.98 7.70
N ARG A 133 -2.23 6.17 8.18
CA ARG A 133 -3.10 7.34 8.23
C ARG A 133 -2.99 8.08 6.91
N PHE A 134 -4.06 8.05 6.14
CA PHE A 134 -4.06 8.58 4.79
C PHE A 134 -5.15 9.62 4.65
N TRP A 135 -4.77 10.85 4.32
CA TRP A 135 -5.69 11.90 3.90
C TRP A 135 -5.41 12.21 2.45
N GLY A 136 -6.36 11.87 1.58
CA GLY A 136 -6.14 12.04 0.15
C GLY A 136 -7.09 11.25 -0.73
N SER A 137 -6.62 10.98 -1.95
CA SER A 137 -7.32 10.14 -2.92
C SER A 137 -6.40 9.03 -3.39
N MET A 138 -6.89 7.80 -3.45
CA MET A 138 -6.09 6.64 -3.87
C MET A 138 -6.76 5.92 -5.03
N ALA A 139 -6.06 5.81 -6.14
CA ALA A 139 -6.41 4.98 -7.28
C ALA A 139 -5.33 3.92 -7.51
N GLN A 140 -5.75 2.67 -7.66
CA GLN A 140 -4.84 1.53 -7.89
C GLN A 140 -5.50 0.49 -8.79
N LYS A 141 -4.73 -0.10 -9.70
CA LYS A 141 -5.24 -1.18 -10.56
C LYS A 141 -5.41 -2.50 -9.82
N LYS A 142 -4.49 -2.80 -8.90
CA LYS A 142 -4.52 -3.97 -8.04
C LYS A 142 -4.71 -3.52 -6.60
N ARG A 143 -5.53 -4.26 -5.86
CA ARG A 143 -5.71 -4.01 -4.43
C ARG A 143 -4.42 -4.39 -3.69
N GLY A 144 -3.74 -3.41 -3.12
CA GLY A 144 -2.68 -3.67 -2.16
C GLY A 144 -3.21 -3.85 -0.74
N TYR A 145 -2.59 -4.76 -0.01
CA TYR A 145 -2.91 -5.01 1.39
C TYR A 145 -2.03 -4.12 2.27
N MET A 146 -2.60 -3.62 3.37
CA MET A 146 -1.83 -2.92 4.42
C MET A 146 -1.40 -3.86 5.54
N LYS A 147 -2.22 -4.89 5.80
CA LYS A 147 -1.95 -5.93 6.79
C LYS A 147 -2.13 -7.31 6.18
N ARG A 148 -1.29 -8.27 6.60
CA ARG A 148 -1.42 -9.71 6.31
C ARG A 148 -1.45 -10.49 7.62
N ASN A 149 -2.45 -11.34 7.78
CA ASN A 149 -2.71 -12.09 9.00
C ASN A 149 -3.39 -13.44 8.68
N ALA A 150 -3.65 -14.24 9.72
CA ALA A 150 -4.39 -15.50 9.61
C ALA A 150 -5.89 -15.28 9.30
N PRO A 151 -6.49 -16.03 8.35
CA PRO A 151 -5.85 -16.93 7.40
C PRO A 151 -5.16 -16.17 6.25
N GLY A 152 -3.97 -16.60 5.86
CA GLY A 152 -3.18 -15.96 4.83
C GLY A 152 -1.79 -16.57 4.71
N PRO A 153 -0.94 -16.10 3.78
CA PRO A 153 0.43 -16.60 3.67
C PRO A 153 1.23 -16.41 4.96
N TYR A 154 0.92 -15.34 5.68
CA TYR A 154 1.36 -15.11 7.06
C TYR A 154 0.27 -15.58 8.01
N ASN A 155 0.29 -16.86 8.39
CA ASN A 155 -0.74 -17.46 9.24
C ASN A 155 -0.49 -17.17 10.73
N ILE A 156 -0.51 -15.89 11.08
CA ILE A 156 -0.25 -15.37 12.43
C ILE A 156 -1.26 -14.28 12.80
N SER A 157 -1.43 -14.05 14.10
CA SER A 157 -2.26 -12.97 14.66
C SER A 157 -1.42 -12.14 15.63
N PRO A 158 -1.51 -10.79 15.63
CA PRO A 158 -2.39 -9.94 14.80
C PRO A 158 -1.96 -9.77 13.32
N GLY A 159 -0.73 -10.14 12.95
CA GLY A 159 -0.25 -10.06 11.56
C GLY A 159 1.04 -9.26 11.36
N ILE A 160 1.25 -8.82 10.12
CA ILE A 160 2.34 -7.95 9.66
C ILE A 160 1.76 -6.75 8.91
N GLY A 161 2.29 -5.56 9.17
CA GLY A 161 1.98 -4.33 8.43
C GLY A 161 1.19 -3.32 9.26
N TYR A 162 0.26 -2.62 8.63
CA TYR A 162 -0.50 -1.50 9.21
C TYR A 162 -2.00 -1.74 9.22
N ASP A 163 -2.66 -1.26 10.27
CA ASP A 163 -4.09 -0.99 10.24
C ASP A 163 -4.40 0.22 9.36
N LYS A 164 -5.65 0.34 8.93
CA LYS A 164 -6.07 1.37 7.96
C LYS A 164 -6.79 2.49 8.67
N ASP A 165 -6.43 3.72 8.33
CA ASP A 165 -7.12 4.93 8.77
C ASP A 165 -7.18 5.90 7.58
N TYR A 166 -8.27 5.82 6.81
CA TYR A 166 -8.36 6.47 5.49
C TYR A 166 -9.42 7.56 5.50
N HIS A 167 -9.02 8.73 5.04
CA HIS A 167 -9.82 9.94 4.93
C HIS A 167 -9.68 10.52 3.53
N TYR A 168 -10.79 11.03 2.99
CA TYR A 168 -10.75 11.73 1.72
C TYR A 168 -10.31 13.18 1.92
N ASP A 169 -9.42 13.68 1.07
CA ASP A 169 -9.08 15.10 1.02
C ASP A 169 -10.04 15.84 0.08
N TYR A 170 -10.99 16.57 0.66
CA TYR A 170 -11.97 17.38 -0.06
C TYR A 170 -11.35 18.51 -0.88
N ASN A 171 -10.08 18.86 -0.65
CA ASN A 171 -9.44 19.91 -1.44
C ASN A 171 -9.30 19.53 -2.92
N PHE A 172 -9.23 18.23 -3.22
CA PHE A 172 -9.11 17.73 -4.59
C PHE A 172 -10.39 17.88 -5.41
N THR A 173 -11.56 17.82 -4.78
CA THR A 173 -12.85 18.06 -5.45
C THR A 173 -13.19 19.54 -5.51
N ASP A 174 -12.96 20.25 -4.41
CA ASP A 174 -13.58 21.57 -4.21
C ASP A 174 -12.72 22.71 -4.75
N PHE A 175 -11.40 22.53 -4.83
CA PHE A 175 -10.47 23.57 -5.29
C PHE A 175 -9.70 23.14 -6.54
N SER A 176 -8.79 22.17 -6.43
CA SER A 176 -8.13 21.59 -7.60
C SER A 176 -7.44 20.27 -7.26
N ILE A 177 -7.22 19.45 -8.28
CA ILE A 177 -6.30 18.31 -8.19
C ILE A 177 -4.85 18.78 -8.01
N PRO A 178 -3.92 17.91 -7.54
CA PRO A 178 -2.51 18.24 -7.49
C PRO A 178 -1.94 18.61 -8.87
N PRO A 179 -0.94 19.52 -8.94
CA PRO A 179 -0.33 19.92 -10.20
C PRO A 179 0.18 18.72 -11.01
N TYR A 180 -0.16 18.68 -12.31
CA TYR A 180 0.22 17.61 -13.24
C TYR A 180 -0.24 16.19 -12.87
N PHE A 181 -1.14 16.07 -11.89
CA PHE A 181 -1.72 14.77 -11.58
C PHE A 181 -2.68 14.37 -12.70
N PRO A 182 -2.70 13.08 -13.12
CA PRO A 182 -3.57 12.65 -14.20
C PRO A 182 -5.04 12.99 -13.92
N PRO A 183 -5.73 13.70 -14.81
CA PRO A 183 -7.12 14.04 -14.62
C PRO A 183 -7.98 12.78 -14.67
N ALA A 184 -9.07 12.77 -13.91
CA ALA A 184 -10.07 11.70 -13.99
C ALA A 184 -10.87 11.73 -15.31
N SER A 185 -10.83 12.86 -16.02
CA SER A 185 -11.47 13.06 -17.32
C SER A 185 -10.50 12.85 -18.48
N ARG A 186 -11.03 12.39 -19.61
CA ARG A 186 -10.33 12.38 -20.90
C ARG A 186 -10.11 13.81 -21.41
N ALA A 187 -9.32 13.94 -22.49
CA ALA A 187 -9.03 15.21 -23.14
C ALA A 187 -10.29 15.95 -23.66
N ASP A 188 -11.39 15.23 -23.90
CA ASP A 188 -12.69 15.77 -24.30
C ASP A 188 -13.62 16.12 -23.11
N GLY A 189 -13.12 16.00 -21.87
CA GLY A 189 -13.89 16.23 -20.65
C GLY A 189 -14.81 15.06 -20.25
N SER A 190 -14.85 13.96 -21.01
CA SER A 190 -15.67 12.79 -20.67
C SER A 190 -15.04 11.99 -19.51
N MET A 191 -15.89 11.45 -18.64
CA MET A 191 -15.49 10.49 -17.61
C MET A 191 -15.93 9.09 -18.01
N VAL A 192 -15.10 8.08 -17.74
CA VAL A 192 -15.44 6.69 -18.00
C VAL A 192 -15.53 5.91 -16.70
N LEU A 193 -16.73 5.47 -16.36
CA LEU A 193 -16.97 4.49 -15.32
C LEU A 193 -17.03 3.10 -15.94
N VAL A 194 -16.07 2.24 -15.60
CA VAL A 194 -16.09 0.82 -15.99
C VAL A 194 -16.47 -0.01 -14.77
N ILE A 195 -17.70 -0.50 -14.74
CA ILE A 195 -18.17 -1.43 -13.70
C ILE A 195 -17.86 -2.85 -14.16
N LYS A 196 -17.04 -3.58 -13.39
CA LYS A 196 -16.81 -5.01 -13.58
C LYS A 196 -17.47 -5.76 -12.44
N ALA A 197 -18.48 -6.57 -12.76
CA ALA A 197 -19.09 -7.51 -11.82
C ALA A 197 -18.53 -8.91 -12.08
N TYR A 198 -18.22 -9.63 -11.00
CA TYR A 198 -17.88 -11.05 -11.05
C TYR A 198 -18.95 -11.79 -10.25
N GLY A 199 -19.64 -12.72 -10.91
CA GLY A 199 -20.59 -13.63 -10.26
C GLY A 199 -20.21 -15.06 -10.64
N GLU A 200 -20.24 -15.96 -9.67
CA GLU A 200 -20.30 -17.38 -9.98
C GLU A 200 -21.71 -17.67 -10.48
N ILE A 201 -21.83 -18.06 -11.75
CA ILE A 201 -23.05 -18.69 -12.24
C ILE A 201 -23.02 -20.09 -11.62
N PRO A 202 -24.00 -20.49 -10.78
CA PRO A 202 -24.11 -21.87 -10.36
C PRO A 202 -24.22 -22.69 -11.64
N THR A 203 -23.24 -23.54 -11.92
CA THR A 203 -23.40 -24.56 -12.94
C THR A 203 -24.52 -25.45 -12.46
N ASN A 204 -25.69 -25.28 -13.06
CA ASN A 204 -26.87 -26.06 -12.75
C ASN A 204 -26.53 -27.51 -13.11
N THR A 205 -26.15 -28.32 -12.11
CA THR A 205 -25.80 -29.74 -12.27
C THR A 205 -27.04 -30.62 -12.45
N LYS A 206 -28.18 -30.01 -12.74
CA LYS A 206 -29.41 -30.69 -13.15
C LYS A 206 -29.66 -30.38 -14.62
N GLU A 207 -29.10 -31.23 -15.49
CA GLU A 207 -29.77 -31.50 -16.75
C GLU A 207 -31.17 -32.06 -16.44
N GLY A 208 -32.23 -31.40 -16.90
CA GLY A 208 -33.58 -31.92 -16.76
C GLY A 208 -34.71 -30.90 -16.79
N THR A 209 -35.39 -30.87 -17.94
CA THR A 209 -36.80 -30.51 -18.20
C THR A 209 -37.26 -29.05 -18.22
N THR A 210 -37.61 -28.63 -19.45
CA THR A 210 -38.61 -27.66 -19.91
C THR A 210 -39.43 -26.87 -18.88
N GLN A 211 -39.45 -25.54 -19.09
CA GLN A 211 -40.67 -24.77 -19.41
C GLN A 211 -40.32 -23.64 -20.37
#